data_AF-A0A521TC34-F1
#
_entry.id   AF-A0A521TC34-F1
#
_cell.length_a   1.000
_cell.length_b   1.000
_cell.length_c   1.000
_cell.angle_alpha   90.00
_cell.angle_beta   90.00
_cell.angle_gamma   90.00
#
_symmetry.space_group_name_H-M   'P 1'
#
loop_
_entity.id
_entity.type
_entity.pdbx_description
1 polymer ?
#
loop_
_entity_poly.entity_id
_entity_poly.type
_entity_poly.pdbx_seq_one_letter_code
_entity_poly.pdbx_strand_id
1 'polypeptide(L)'
;MTNTEITSEEIYENIQNKVPLLILDLRAPENYMAGHIEGSANAKCTSMQQKQAIMSKLPMDQKIILIDDDGNEASQNANMLARFGFDAHYLKNGIRSWNKTLVKSKQDTVISNEKLWESLKSDKDVFLLDVREPMEFAEFKIPGAINVPLSELFTSRAGEKIPKDKKIVTICSHGNRSMVATFALAQRGIESTSLEGGMSRWNQVLNANTAIKNVDLTIIQVEKVGKGCLSHIVGSDGQALVIDPNYPPSKYIEFAEKEGLKITKVIDTHQHADHVSAAKELAKITNAELYFSAKEEYKIEHKKVDDGDVIHIGKKQVRVIHTPGHTAGSMTFVVDDKYAFSGDTLFVESVGRPDLRDKVEEFASDLHDTIHKKLLKLESNTMIFPTHHGEGIKSTENGIFYTTPEMAKKLALLDLSKEEFVNKVVSITTPRPMNYSIIIKVNKGTIPIIEEQVPDLEMGPNRCSIQSS
;
A
#
# COMPACT_ATOMS: atom_id res chain seq x y z
N MET A 1 2.93 -25.43 -38.30
CA MET A 1 2.96 -24.16 -37.54
C MET A 1 1.70 -23.43 -37.93
N THR A 2 0.78 -23.20 -37.00
CA THR A 2 -0.35 -22.29 -37.22
C THR A 2 0.22 -20.91 -37.55
N ASN A 3 -0.24 -20.28 -38.63
CA ASN A 3 0.18 -18.93 -38.95
C ASN A 3 -0.40 -17.99 -37.87
N THR A 4 0.46 -17.48 -36.98
CA THR A 4 0.08 -16.58 -35.88
C THR A 4 0.20 -15.10 -36.28
N GLU A 5 0.60 -14.82 -37.53
CA GLU A 5 0.72 -13.47 -38.06
C GLU A 5 -0.63 -12.98 -38.61
N ILE A 6 -1.04 -11.78 -38.24
CA ILE A 6 -2.23 -11.09 -38.78
C ILE A 6 -1.87 -9.70 -39.32
N THR A 7 -2.50 -9.29 -40.42
CA THR A 7 -2.28 -8.00 -41.08
C THR A 7 -3.19 -6.90 -40.53
N SER A 8 -2.86 -5.63 -40.83
CA SER A 8 -3.68 -4.48 -40.43
C SER A 8 -5.09 -4.53 -41.04
N GLU A 9 -5.19 -5.02 -42.27
CA GLU A 9 -6.41 -5.21 -43.03
C GLU A 9 -7.33 -6.24 -42.35
N GLU A 10 -6.80 -7.41 -42.00
CA GLU A 10 -7.57 -8.46 -41.35
C GLU A 10 -8.09 -8.04 -39.97
N ILE A 11 -7.28 -7.36 -39.16
CA ILE A 11 -7.75 -6.82 -37.86
C ILE A 11 -8.89 -5.83 -38.10
N TYR A 12 -8.72 -4.89 -39.03
CA TYR A 12 -9.71 -3.87 -39.33
C TYR A 12 -11.03 -4.50 -39.81
N GLU A 13 -10.98 -5.47 -40.72
CA GLU A 13 -12.16 -6.20 -41.18
C GLU A 13 -12.87 -6.94 -40.04
N ASN A 14 -12.13 -7.60 -39.16
CA ASN A 14 -12.72 -8.26 -37.99
C ASN A 14 -13.43 -7.26 -37.07
N ILE A 15 -12.83 -6.08 -36.84
CA ILE A 15 -13.46 -5.01 -36.05
C ILE A 15 -14.75 -4.53 -36.72
N GLN A 16 -14.73 -4.25 -38.03
CA GLN A 16 -15.92 -3.79 -38.77
C GLN A 16 -17.05 -4.84 -38.77
N ASN A 17 -16.68 -6.12 -38.85
CA ASN A 17 -17.62 -7.24 -38.80
C ASN A 17 -18.06 -7.61 -37.39
N LYS A 18 -17.63 -6.86 -36.36
CA LYS A 18 -17.92 -7.11 -34.94
C LYS A 18 -17.55 -8.54 -34.51
N VAL A 19 -16.49 -9.09 -35.09
CA VAL A 19 -15.90 -10.35 -34.62
C VAL A 19 -15.39 -10.10 -33.19
N PRO A 20 -15.72 -10.96 -32.22
CA PRO A 20 -15.22 -10.81 -30.86
C PRO A 20 -13.72 -11.08 -30.85
N LEU A 21 -12.92 -10.01 -30.83
CA LEU A 21 -11.46 -10.05 -30.74
C LEU A 21 -11.03 -9.56 -29.36
N LEU A 22 -10.06 -10.23 -28.73
CA LEU A 22 -9.35 -9.73 -27.56
C LEU A 22 -8.04 -9.08 -28.01
N ILE A 23 -8.03 -7.75 -28.14
CA ILE A 23 -6.87 -7.01 -28.65
C ILE A 23 -6.04 -6.46 -27.47
N LEU A 24 -4.87 -7.04 -27.24
CA LEU A 24 -3.96 -6.72 -26.14
C LEU A 24 -2.74 -5.95 -26.65
N ASP A 25 -2.63 -4.69 -26.25
CA ASP A 25 -1.53 -3.79 -26.59
C ASP A 25 -0.45 -3.83 -25.50
N LEU A 26 0.70 -4.37 -25.83
CA LEU A 26 1.86 -4.61 -24.97
C LEU A 26 2.86 -3.44 -24.97
N ARG A 27 2.50 -2.29 -25.56
CA ARG A 27 3.35 -1.09 -25.53
C ARG A 27 3.32 -0.44 -24.15
N ALA A 28 4.22 0.51 -23.94
CA ALA A 28 4.20 1.34 -22.74
C ALA A 28 2.88 2.16 -22.67
N PRO A 29 2.32 2.41 -21.47
CA PRO A 29 1.06 3.13 -21.32
C PRO A 29 1.04 4.49 -22.04
N GLU A 30 2.17 5.21 -22.06
CA GLU A 30 2.28 6.53 -22.70
C GLU A 30 2.08 6.42 -24.22
N ASN A 31 2.67 5.39 -24.85
CA ASN A 31 2.54 5.13 -26.27
C ASN A 31 1.11 4.71 -26.65
N TYR A 32 0.47 3.90 -25.78
CA TYR A 32 -0.93 3.52 -25.94
C TYR A 32 -1.86 4.73 -25.88
N MET A 33 -1.66 5.62 -24.92
CA MET A 33 -2.46 6.83 -24.72
C MET A 33 -2.30 7.84 -25.87
N ALA A 34 -1.09 7.93 -26.46
CA ALA A 34 -0.85 8.77 -27.63
C ALA A 34 -1.64 8.32 -28.88
N GLY A 35 -1.93 7.02 -28.99
CA GLY A 35 -2.80 6.44 -30.01
C GLY A 35 -2.76 4.90 -30.03
N HIS A 36 -3.92 4.27 -30.14
CA HIS A 36 -4.07 2.81 -30.17
C HIS A 36 -5.18 2.36 -31.14
N ILE A 37 -5.24 1.06 -31.42
CA ILE A 37 -6.28 0.45 -32.25
C ILE A 37 -7.61 0.47 -31.48
N GLU A 38 -8.70 0.82 -32.15
CA GLU A 38 -10.02 0.84 -31.54
C GLU A 38 -10.36 -0.50 -30.87
N GLY A 39 -10.82 -0.43 -29.62
CA GLY A 39 -11.17 -1.61 -28.85
C GLY A 39 -9.99 -2.39 -28.29
N SER A 40 -8.73 -1.94 -28.40
CA SER A 40 -7.63 -2.60 -27.69
C SER A 40 -7.56 -2.24 -26.21
N ALA A 41 -6.74 -2.96 -25.44
CA ALA A 41 -6.45 -2.67 -24.04
C ALA A 41 -4.95 -2.85 -23.72
N ASN A 42 -4.40 -1.98 -22.88
CA ASN A 42 -2.96 -1.94 -22.61
C ASN A 42 -2.48 -3.00 -21.60
N ALA A 43 -2.00 -4.15 -22.05
CA ALA A 43 -1.64 -5.28 -21.19
C ALA A 43 -0.11 -5.47 -21.04
N LYS A 44 0.65 -4.41 -20.73
CA LYS A 44 2.10 -4.52 -20.55
C LYS A 44 2.46 -5.41 -19.36
N CYS A 45 3.22 -6.48 -19.62
CA CYS A 45 3.79 -7.34 -18.58
C CYS A 45 5.31 -7.22 -18.57
N THR A 46 5.92 -7.08 -17.39
CA THR A 46 7.37 -6.95 -17.22
C THR A 46 8.04 -8.22 -16.70
N SER A 47 7.27 -9.21 -16.20
CA SER A 47 7.81 -10.48 -15.72
C SER A 47 7.06 -11.72 -16.24
N MET A 48 7.72 -12.88 -16.22
CA MET A 48 7.10 -14.15 -16.61
C MET A 48 5.98 -14.59 -15.67
N GLN A 49 6.11 -14.31 -14.37
CA GLN A 49 5.07 -14.61 -13.39
C GLN A 49 3.78 -13.84 -13.70
N GLN A 50 3.89 -12.55 -14.06
CA GLN A 50 2.75 -11.75 -14.49
C GLN A 50 2.08 -12.33 -15.73
N LYS A 51 2.88 -12.69 -16.75
CA LYS A 51 2.36 -13.30 -17.98
C LYS A 51 1.59 -14.59 -17.69
N GLN A 52 2.12 -15.47 -16.85
CA GLN A 52 1.48 -16.73 -16.50
C GLN A 52 0.16 -16.53 -15.71
N ALA A 53 0.13 -15.55 -14.81
CA ALA A 53 -1.04 -15.23 -14.01
C ALA A 53 -2.19 -14.61 -14.81
N ILE A 54 -1.89 -13.85 -15.87
CA ILE A 54 -2.90 -13.37 -16.82
C ILE A 54 -3.35 -14.49 -17.73
N MET A 55 -2.40 -15.24 -18.31
CA MET A 55 -2.67 -16.29 -19.29
C MET A 55 -3.70 -17.31 -18.79
N SER A 56 -3.60 -17.78 -17.55
CA SER A 56 -4.56 -18.75 -17.00
C SER A 56 -6.00 -18.23 -16.88
N LYS A 57 -6.21 -16.93 -17.07
CA LYS A 57 -7.51 -16.24 -16.92
C LYS A 57 -8.05 -15.68 -18.23
N LEU A 58 -7.29 -15.81 -19.31
CA LEU A 58 -7.74 -15.40 -20.65
C LEU A 58 -8.79 -16.41 -21.15
N PRO A 59 -9.81 -15.94 -21.90
CA PRO A 59 -10.77 -16.83 -22.54
C PRO A 59 -10.09 -17.69 -23.61
N MET A 60 -10.33 -19.00 -23.58
CA MET A 60 -9.79 -19.96 -24.54
C MET A 60 -10.54 -19.96 -25.88
N ASP A 61 -11.78 -19.48 -25.88
CA ASP A 61 -12.72 -19.47 -27.00
C ASP A 61 -12.73 -18.16 -27.80
N GLN A 62 -11.87 -17.20 -27.44
CA GLN A 62 -11.73 -15.93 -28.15
C GLN A 62 -10.42 -15.84 -28.91
N LYS A 63 -10.48 -15.20 -30.08
CA LYS A 63 -9.29 -14.84 -30.85
C LYS A 63 -8.54 -13.71 -30.14
N ILE A 64 -7.29 -13.94 -29.79
CA ILE A 64 -6.42 -12.99 -29.10
C ILE A 64 -5.49 -12.35 -30.12
N ILE A 65 -5.36 -11.03 -30.10
CA ILE A 65 -4.47 -10.27 -30.97
C ILE A 65 -3.51 -9.47 -30.10
N LEU A 66 -2.22 -9.76 -30.21
CA LEU A 66 -1.16 -9.07 -29.49
C LEU A 66 -0.53 -7.99 -30.38
N ILE A 67 -0.32 -6.82 -29.80
CA ILE A 67 0.28 -5.67 -30.46
C ILE A 67 1.42 -5.15 -29.60
N ASP A 68 2.53 -4.78 -30.21
CA ASP A 68 3.63 -4.05 -29.61
C ASP A 68 4.13 -2.99 -30.61
N ASP A 69 5.33 -2.45 -30.42
CA ASP A 69 5.86 -1.42 -31.31
C ASP A 69 6.24 -1.96 -32.70
N ASP A 70 6.82 -3.17 -32.81
CA ASP A 70 7.46 -3.66 -34.03
C ASP A 70 7.21 -5.15 -34.39
N GLY A 71 6.39 -5.86 -33.61
CA GLY A 71 5.98 -7.25 -33.79
C GLY A 71 6.81 -8.26 -32.98
N ASN A 72 7.92 -7.85 -32.37
CA ASN A 72 8.88 -8.79 -31.77
C ASN A 72 8.39 -9.40 -30.43
N GLU A 73 7.97 -8.57 -29.49
CA GLU A 73 7.41 -9.02 -28.21
C GLU A 73 6.05 -9.68 -28.41
N ALA A 74 5.22 -9.10 -29.29
CA ALA A 74 3.90 -9.63 -29.60
C ALA A 74 3.97 -11.04 -30.21
N SER A 75 4.89 -11.28 -31.15
CA SER A 75 5.09 -12.62 -31.75
C SER A 75 5.57 -13.65 -30.74
N GLN A 76 6.51 -13.29 -29.85
CA GLN A 76 6.97 -14.19 -28.79
C GLN A 76 5.83 -14.58 -27.84
N ASN A 77 5.02 -13.61 -27.41
CA ASN A 77 3.89 -13.86 -26.52
C ASN A 77 2.76 -14.63 -27.24
N ALA A 78 2.49 -14.37 -28.51
CA ALA A 78 1.48 -15.10 -29.29
C ALA A 78 1.87 -16.56 -29.46
N ASN A 79 3.13 -16.82 -29.81
CA ASN A 79 3.66 -18.18 -29.91
C ASN A 79 3.65 -18.91 -28.56
N MET A 80 3.90 -18.18 -27.45
CA MET A 80 3.75 -18.74 -26.11
C MET A 80 2.29 -19.14 -25.85
N LEU A 81 1.33 -18.22 -26.02
CA LEU A 81 -0.10 -18.49 -25.82
C LEU A 81 -0.59 -19.65 -26.69
N ALA A 82 -0.19 -19.70 -27.96
CA ALA A 82 -0.57 -20.78 -28.87
C ALA A 82 -0.11 -22.16 -28.38
N ARG A 83 1.05 -22.27 -27.72
CA ARG A 83 1.52 -23.52 -27.09
C ARG A 83 0.65 -23.97 -25.92
N PHE A 84 -0.08 -23.04 -25.31
CA PHE A 84 -1.06 -23.32 -24.25
C PHE A 84 -2.49 -23.49 -24.78
N GLY A 85 -2.68 -23.51 -26.11
CA GLY A 85 -3.98 -23.81 -26.74
C GLY A 85 -4.85 -22.60 -27.08
N PHE A 86 -4.36 -21.38 -26.88
CA PHE A 86 -5.09 -20.16 -27.25
C PHE A 86 -5.06 -19.90 -28.76
N ASP A 87 -6.15 -19.36 -29.32
CA ASP A 87 -6.20 -18.78 -30.67
C ASP A 87 -5.51 -17.40 -30.69
N ALA A 88 -4.18 -17.40 -30.50
CA ALA A 88 -3.38 -16.19 -30.34
C ALA A 88 -2.61 -15.81 -31.61
N HIS A 89 -2.78 -14.55 -32.00
CA HIS A 89 -2.18 -13.92 -33.18
C HIS A 89 -1.43 -12.64 -32.78
N TYR A 90 -0.57 -12.12 -33.65
CA TYR A 90 0.11 -10.85 -33.47
C TYR A 90 0.10 -9.99 -34.74
N LEU A 91 0.02 -8.66 -34.56
CA LEU A 91 0.08 -7.73 -35.68
C LEU A 91 1.48 -7.73 -36.31
N LYS A 92 1.56 -8.09 -37.59
CA LYS A 92 2.82 -8.08 -38.35
C LYS A 92 3.47 -6.69 -38.29
N ASN A 93 4.76 -6.65 -37.93
CA ASN A 93 5.55 -5.41 -37.78
C ASN A 93 4.98 -4.42 -36.72
N GLY A 94 4.14 -4.91 -35.80
CA GLY A 94 3.60 -4.14 -34.68
C GLY A 94 2.72 -2.96 -35.10
N ILE A 95 2.47 -2.04 -34.18
CA ILE A 95 1.64 -0.86 -34.43
C ILE A 95 2.17 0.02 -35.57
N ARG A 96 3.47 -0.06 -35.88
CA ARG A 96 4.10 0.69 -36.99
C ARG A 96 3.55 0.33 -38.37
N SER A 97 2.97 -0.87 -38.54
CA SER A 97 2.30 -1.25 -39.78
C SER A 97 0.83 -0.82 -39.85
N TRP A 98 0.27 -0.31 -38.75
CA TRP A 98 -1.12 0.09 -38.70
C TRP A 98 -1.36 1.29 -39.62
N ASN A 99 -2.10 1.06 -40.69
CA ASN A 99 -2.37 2.06 -41.73
C ASN A 99 -3.79 2.67 -41.65
N LYS A 100 -4.51 2.42 -40.55
CA LYS A 100 -5.84 2.99 -40.28
C LYS A 100 -5.72 4.07 -39.19
N THR A 101 -6.82 4.77 -38.94
CA THR A 101 -6.87 5.78 -37.88
C THR A 101 -6.65 5.14 -36.52
N LEU A 102 -5.71 5.70 -35.76
CA LEU A 102 -5.57 5.41 -34.33
C LEU A 102 -6.56 6.25 -33.54
N VAL A 103 -7.15 5.65 -32.51
CA VAL A 103 -8.01 6.35 -31.58
C VAL A 103 -7.17 6.88 -30.43
N LYS A 104 -7.48 8.09 -29.97
CA LYS A 104 -7.01 8.58 -28.67
C LYS A 104 -8.03 8.20 -27.62
N SER A 105 -7.57 7.70 -26.48
CA SER A 105 -8.44 7.39 -25.35
C SER A 105 -9.20 8.66 -24.94
N LYS A 106 -10.53 8.60 -24.88
CA LYS A 106 -11.37 9.72 -24.40
C LYS A 106 -11.39 9.84 -22.87
N GLN A 107 -10.88 8.81 -22.18
CA GLN A 107 -10.74 8.74 -20.73
C GLN A 107 -9.39 8.13 -20.36
N ASP A 108 -8.89 8.45 -19.16
CA ASP A 108 -7.72 7.78 -18.60
C ASP A 108 -8.03 6.28 -18.46
N THR A 109 -7.31 5.40 -19.16
CA THR A 109 -7.48 3.94 -18.99
C THR A 109 -6.98 3.46 -17.64
N VAL A 110 -6.18 4.28 -16.97
CA VAL A 110 -5.56 4.03 -15.68
C VAL A 110 -5.79 5.23 -14.77
N ILE A 111 -6.30 4.99 -13.56
CA ILE A 111 -6.39 6.01 -12.51
C ILE A 111 -5.21 5.86 -11.53
N SER A 112 -4.54 6.98 -11.21
CA SER A 112 -3.49 6.96 -10.20
C SER A 112 -4.07 6.73 -8.80
N ASN A 113 -3.26 6.19 -7.90
CA ASN A 113 -3.72 5.82 -6.57
C ASN A 113 -4.14 7.07 -5.74
N GLU A 114 -3.43 8.19 -5.88
CA GLU A 114 -3.77 9.47 -5.23
C GLU A 114 -5.09 10.04 -5.76
N LYS A 115 -5.31 10.00 -7.08
CA LYS A 115 -6.58 10.45 -7.69
C LYS A 115 -7.74 9.59 -7.20
N LEU A 116 -7.55 8.28 -7.08
CA LEU A 116 -8.57 7.39 -6.54
C LEU A 116 -8.88 7.72 -5.07
N TRP A 117 -7.85 7.89 -4.24
CA TRP A 117 -8.02 8.25 -2.83
C TRP A 117 -8.82 9.54 -2.65
N GLU A 118 -8.50 10.60 -3.40
CA GLU A 118 -9.26 11.86 -3.36
C GLU A 118 -10.71 11.69 -3.84
N SER A 119 -10.93 10.83 -4.84
CA SER A 119 -12.29 10.51 -5.31
C SER A 119 -13.08 9.78 -4.23
N LEU A 120 -12.47 8.85 -3.48
CA LEU A 120 -13.16 8.12 -2.40
C LEU A 120 -13.58 9.01 -1.22
N LYS A 121 -12.91 10.15 -1.01
CA LYS A 121 -13.30 11.14 0.02
C LYS A 121 -14.51 11.97 -0.37
N SER A 122 -14.70 12.21 -1.67
CA SER A 122 -15.59 13.27 -2.18
C SER A 122 -16.72 12.78 -3.09
N ASP A 123 -16.52 11.66 -3.78
CA ASP A 123 -17.38 11.15 -4.86
C ASP A 123 -18.02 9.81 -4.47
N LYS A 124 -19.36 9.79 -4.36
CA LYS A 124 -20.14 8.56 -4.07
C LYS A 124 -20.44 7.75 -5.35
N ASP A 125 -20.00 8.23 -6.51
CA ASP A 125 -20.28 7.64 -7.81
C ASP A 125 -19.16 6.73 -8.32
N VAL A 126 -18.07 6.56 -7.54
CA VAL A 126 -17.04 5.56 -7.82
C VAL A 126 -17.51 4.17 -7.38
N PHE A 127 -17.42 3.19 -8.28
CA PHE A 127 -17.63 1.78 -7.99
C PHE A 127 -16.32 1.01 -8.12
N LEU A 128 -15.85 0.48 -7.00
CA LEU A 128 -14.61 -0.29 -6.92
C LEU A 128 -14.89 -1.76 -7.26
N LEU A 129 -14.41 -2.23 -8.40
CA LEU A 129 -14.56 -3.59 -8.89
C LEU A 129 -13.25 -4.36 -8.71
N ASP A 130 -13.18 -5.21 -7.69
CA ASP A 130 -12.02 -6.08 -7.48
C ASP A 130 -12.15 -7.37 -8.30
N VAL A 131 -11.23 -7.59 -9.23
CA VAL A 131 -11.23 -8.73 -10.16
C VAL A 131 -10.27 -9.86 -9.75
N ARG A 132 -9.77 -9.81 -8.50
CA ARG A 132 -8.96 -10.88 -7.92
C ARG A 132 -9.81 -12.09 -7.56
N GLU A 133 -9.14 -13.20 -7.25
CA GLU A 133 -9.83 -14.38 -6.74
C GLU A 133 -10.46 -14.09 -5.38
N PRO A 134 -11.56 -14.76 -5.01
CA PRO A 134 -12.25 -14.49 -3.74
C PRO A 134 -11.37 -14.63 -2.50
N MET A 135 -10.41 -15.57 -2.49
CA MET A 135 -9.44 -15.71 -1.39
C MET A 135 -8.50 -14.50 -1.29
N GLU A 136 -8.01 -13.97 -2.40
CA GLU A 136 -7.14 -12.77 -2.38
C GLU A 136 -7.91 -11.55 -1.87
N PHE A 137 -9.18 -11.42 -2.25
CA PHE A 137 -10.08 -10.36 -1.80
C PHE A 137 -10.48 -10.48 -0.33
N ALA A 138 -10.67 -11.72 0.16
CA ALA A 138 -10.98 -11.98 1.55
C ALA A 138 -9.80 -11.69 2.49
N GLU A 139 -8.55 -11.89 2.02
CA GLU A 139 -7.35 -11.58 2.80
C GLU A 139 -7.19 -10.09 3.07
N PHE A 140 -7.45 -9.23 2.07
CA PHE A 140 -7.46 -7.77 2.20
C PHE A 140 -8.05 -7.11 0.94
N LYS A 141 -8.65 -5.94 1.09
CA LYS A 141 -9.33 -5.20 0.01
C LYS A 141 -9.40 -3.70 0.31
N ILE A 142 -9.66 -2.91 -0.72
CA ILE A 142 -10.07 -1.51 -0.51
C ILE A 142 -11.49 -1.52 0.10
N PRO A 143 -11.73 -0.80 1.21
CA PRO A 143 -13.06 -0.71 1.82
C PRO A 143 -14.12 -0.27 0.79
N GLY A 144 -15.26 -0.96 0.78
CA GLY A 144 -16.36 -0.70 -0.16
C GLY A 144 -16.22 -1.37 -1.54
N ALA A 145 -15.11 -2.06 -1.83
CA ALA A 145 -14.96 -2.81 -3.07
C ALA A 145 -15.89 -4.02 -3.17
N ILE A 146 -16.34 -4.31 -4.38
CA ILE A 146 -17.13 -5.48 -4.73
C ILE A 146 -16.28 -6.43 -5.56
N ASN A 147 -16.24 -7.71 -5.17
CA ASN A 147 -15.46 -8.71 -5.88
C ASN A 147 -16.28 -9.38 -7.00
N VAL A 148 -15.75 -9.32 -8.22
CA VAL A 148 -16.19 -10.11 -9.38
C VAL A 148 -14.94 -10.61 -10.10
N PRO A 149 -14.52 -11.87 -9.89
CA PRO A 149 -13.31 -12.42 -10.49
C PRO A 149 -13.25 -12.22 -12.00
N LEU A 150 -12.04 -12.01 -12.54
CA LEU A 150 -11.84 -11.75 -13.97
C LEU A 150 -12.51 -12.79 -14.89
N SER A 151 -12.48 -14.07 -14.52
CA SER A 151 -13.12 -15.15 -15.29
C SER A 151 -14.64 -14.99 -15.40
N GLU A 152 -15.29 -14.48 -14.34
CA GLU A 152 -16.74 -14.23 -14.34
C GLU A 152 -17.13 -13.11 -15.31
N LEU A 153 -16.22 -12.16 -15.59
CA LEU A 153 -16.45 -11.05 -16.51
C LEU A 153 -16.64 -11.48 -17.96
N PHE A 154 -16.15 -12.66 -18.33
CA PHE A 154 -16.34 -13.23 -19.67
C PHE A 154 -17.65 -14.01 -19.80
N THR A 155 -18.36 -14.29 -18.71
CA THR A 155 -19.62 -15.02 -18.72
C THR A 155 -20.82 -14.11 -19.05
N SER A 156 -21.99 -14.70 -19.31
CA SER A 156 -23.24 -13.95 -19.51
C SER A 156 -23.72 -13.20 -18.27
N ARG A 157 -23.22 -13.55 -17.07
CA ARG A 157 -23.64 -12.98 -15.77
C ARG A 157 -22.81 -11.79 -15.30
N ALA A 158 -21.72 -11.47 -16.00
CA ALA A 158 -20.76 -10.42 -15.64
C ALA A 158 -21.40 -9.07 -15.26
N GLY A 159 -22.47 -8.67 -15.96
CA GLY A 159 -23.09 -7.36 -15.81
C GLY A 159 -24.11 -7.25 -14.68
N GLU A 160 -24.50 -8.34 -14.03
CA GLU A 160 -25.56 -8.32 -13.00
C GLU A 160 -25.17 -7.54 -11.75
N LYS A 161 -23.87 -7.53 -11.42
CA LYS A 161 -23.34 -6.89 -10.21
C LYS A 161 -22.68 -5.53 -10.47
N ILE A 162 -22.62 -5.10 -11.74
CA ILE A 162 -21.83 -3.92 -12.14
C ILE A 162 -22.80 -2.80 -12.56
N PRO A 163 -22.87 -1.70 -11.79
CA PRO A 163 -23.72 -0.56 -12.13
C PRO A 163 -23.27 0.08 -13.45
N LYS A 164 -24.23 0.61 -14.23
CA LYS A 164 -23.94 1.30 -15.50
C LYS A 164 -23.89 2.82 -15.38
N ASP A 165 -24.38 3.33 -14.26
CA ASP A 165 -24.50 4.76 -13.92
C ASP A 165 -23.34 5.27 -13.07
N LYS A 166 -22.36 4.42 -12.75
CA LYS A 166 -21.21 4.74 -11.90
C LYS A 166 -19.89 4.69 -12.67
N LYS A 167 -18.90 5.41 -12.16
CA LYS A 167 -17.50 5.34 -12.62
C LYS A 167 -16.88 4.05 -12.10
N ILE A 168 -16.60 3.11 -13.00
CA ILE A 168 -16.04 1.79 -12.61
C ILE A 168 -14.52 1.86 -12.54
N VAL A 169 -13.95 1.49 -11.39
CA VAL A 169 -12.50 1.33 -11.21
C VAL A 169 -12.18 -0.15 -10.97
N THR A 170 -11.47 -0.78 -11.89
CA THR A 170 -11.07 -2.19 -11.78
C THR A 170 -9.76 -2.34 -11.01
N ILE A 171 -9.72 -3.32 -10.11
CA ILE A 171 -8.61 -3.52 -9.17
C ILE A 171 -8.13 -4.97 -9.26
N CYS A 172 -6.80 -5.14 -9.31
CA CYS A 172 -6.18 -6.43 -9.04
C CYS A 172 -4.88 -6.24 -8.26
N SER A 173 -4.04 -7.28 -8.13
CA SER A 173 -2.78 -7.17 -7.36
C SER A 173 -1.78 -6.16 -7.96
N HIS A 174 -1.62 -6.15 -9.29
CA HIS A 174 -0.56 -5.43 -10.01
C HIS A 174 -1.03 -4.64 -11.25
N GLY A 175 -2.33 -4.37 -11.39
CA GLY A 175 -2.90 -3.68 -12.57
C GLY A 175 -3.14 -4.57 -13.82
N ASN A 176 -2.46 -5.71 -13.90
CA ASN A 176 -2.49 -6.60 -15.05
C ASN A 176 -3.86 -7.23 -15.36
N ARG A 177 -4.50 -7.88 -14.37
CA ARG A 177 -5.83 -8.49 -14.53
C ARG A 177 -6.93 -7.45 -14.65
N SER A 178 -6.78 -6.34 -13.95
CA SER A 178 -7.75 -5.24 -13.97
C SER A 178 -7.79 -4.56 -15.33
N MET A 179 -6.68 -4.49 -16.08
CA MET A 179 -6.73 -4.04 -17.47
C MET A 179 -7.47 -5.02 -18.40
N VAL A 180 -7.26 -6.33 -18.24
CA VAL A 180 -8.04 -7.30 -19.02
C VAL A 180 -9.53 -7.21 -18.66
N ALA A 181 -9.85 -6.89 -17.41
CA ALA A 181 -11.21 -6.61 -17.00
C ALA A 181 -11.79 -5.35 -17.67
N THR A 182 -11.04 -4.25 -17.79
CA THR A 182 -11.56 -3.04 -18.46
C THR A 182 -11.96 -3.33 -19.90
N PHE A 183 -11.19 -4.18 -20.58
CA PHE A 183 -11.52 -4.68 -21.91
C PHE A 183 -12.83 -5.50 -21.93
N ALA A 184 -12.97 -6.48 -21.02
CA ALA A 184 -14.15 -7.34 -20.97
C ALA A 184 -15.45 -6.55 -20.69
N LEU A 185 -15.32 -5.45 -19.93
CA LEU A 185 -16.39 -4.49 -19.67
C LEU A 185 -16.70 -3.61 -20.89
N ALA A 186 -15.67 -3.13 -21.59
CA ALA A 186 -15.82 -2.33 -22.80
C ALA A 186 -16.60 -3.09 -23.90
N GLN A 187 -16.35 -4.40 -24.08
CA GLN A 187 -17.14 -5.24 -25.00
C GLN A 187 -18.65 -5.27 -24.67
N ARG A 188 -19.02 -4.94 -23.43
CA ARG A 188 -20.41 -4.89 -22.95
C ARG A 188 -20.94 -3.45 -22.89
N GLY A 189 -20.20 -2.49 -23.43
CA GLY A 189 -20.54 -1.07 -23.40
C GLY A 189 -20.43 -0.44 -22.00
N ILE A 190 -19.65 -1.04 -21.10
CA ILE A 190 -19.39 -0.51 -19.76
C ILE A 190 -18.00 0.12 -19.75
N GLU A 191 -17.95 1.44 -19.56
CA GLU A 191 -16.69 2.16 -19.41
C GLU A 191 -16.08 1.91 -18.03
N SER A 192 -14.76 1.73 -17.99
CA SER A 192 -14.03 1.50 -16.75
C SER A 192 -12.56 1.91 -16.87
N THR A 193 -11.92 2.13 -15.72
CA THR A 193 -10.49 2.48 -15.61
C THR A 193 -9.80 1.50 -14.66
N SER A 194 -8.54 1.13 -14.93
CA SER A 194 -7.77 0.24 -14.05
C SER A 194 -7.04 1.06 -13.00
N LEU A 195 -6.96 0.57 -11.76
CA LEU A 195 -6.10 1.16 -10.74
C LEU A 195 -4.62 0.95 -11.10
N GLU A 196 -3.84 2.04 -11.12
CA GLU A 196 -2.42 2.03 -11.45
C GLU A 196 -1.64 1.10 -10.51
N GLY A 197 -1.01 0.07 -11.08
CA GLY A 197 -0.23 -0.90 -10.32
C GLY A 197 -1.04 -1.73 -9.30
N GLY A 198 -2.36 -1.60 -9.28
CA GLY A 198 -3.25 -2.39 -8.42
C GLY A 198 -3.00 -2.21 -6.92
N MET A 199 -3.34 -3.23 -6.14
CA MET A 199 -3.24 -3.23 -4.68
C MET A 199 -1.80 -3.01 -4.17
N SER A 200 -0.77 -3.44 -4.90
CA SER A 200 0.62 -3.24 -4.46
C SER A 200 0.98 -1.75 -4.40
N ARG A 201 0.53 -0.95 -5.38
CA ARG A 201 0.72 0.51 -5.39
C ARG A 201 -0.30 1.26 -4.55
N TRP A 202 -1.53 0.77 -4.44
CA TRP A 202 -2.51 1.30 -3.49
C TRP A 202 -1.95 1.34 -2.07
N ASN A 203 -1.28 0.26 -1.68
CA ASN A 203 -0.62 0.16 -0.39
C ASN A 203 0.52 1.17 -0.20
N GLN A 204 0.94 1.93 -1.22
CA GLN A 204 2.01 2.93 -1.12
C GLN A 204 1.52 4.38 -1.07
N VAL A 205 0.21 4.61 -1.10
CA VAL A 205 -0.35 5.97 -1.03
C VAL A 205 -0.15 6.55 0.37
N LEU A 206 0.48 7.71 0.44
CA LEU A 206 0.68 8.47 1.66
C LEU A 206 -0.21 9.72 1.68
N ASN A 207 -1.01 9.86 2.73
CA ASN A 207 -1.88 11.01 2.97
C ASN A 207 -1.44 11.75 4.23
N ALA A 208 -1.05 13.02 4.09
CA ALA A 208 -0.60 13.85 5.21
C ALA A 208 -1.71 14.79 5.70
N ASN A 209 -2.05 14.72 6.99
CA ASN A 209 -3.00 15.60 7.66
C ASN A 209 -2.30 16.33 8.82
N THR A 210 -2.55 17.63 8.94
CA THR A 210 -2.00 18.41 10.08
C THR A 210 -2.83 18.13 11.33
N ALA A 211 -2.21 17.47 12.32
CA ALA A 211 -2.83 17.19 13.61
C ALA A 211 -2.81 18.41 14.53
N ILE A 212 -1.66 19.10 14.61
CA ILE A 212 -1.43 20.25 15.49
C ILE A 212 -0.67 21.32 14.72
N LYS A 213 -1.08 22.58 14.85
CA LYS A 213 -0.37 23.72 14.26
C LYS A 213 -0.50 24.95 15.15
N ASN A 214 0.57 25.22 15.90
CA ASN A 214 0.68 26.35 16.82
C ASN A 214 1.98 27.12 16.49
N VAL A 215 2.22 28.24 17.16
CA VAL A 215 3.33 29.17 16.85
C VAL A 215 4.72 28.48 16.80
N ASP A 216 5.01 27.58 17.72
CA ASP A 216 6.33 26.92 17.83
C ASP A 216 6.30 25.40 17.58
N LEU A 217 5.16 24.84 17.15
CA LEU A 217 4.98 23.40 16.96
C LEU A 217 4.01 23.08 15.83
N THR A 218 4.45 22.22 14.91
CA THR A 218 3.60 21.57 13.91
C THR A 218 3.71 20.06 14.10
N ILE A 219 2.59 19.35 14.14
CA ILE A 219 2.55 17.88 14.07
C ILE A 219 1.69 17.50 12.88
N ILE A 220 2.30 16.81 11.92
CA ILE A 220 1.62 16.20 10.77
C ILE A 220 1.58 14.70 11.02
N GLN A 221 0.42 14.09 10.82
CA GLN A 221 0.28 12.65 10.76
C GLN A 221 0.17 12.22 9.30
N VAL A 222 0.99 11.26 8.89
CA VAL A 222 1.03 10.71 7.55
C VAL A 222 0.49 9.28 7.62
N GLU A 223 -0.56 9.00 6.85
CA GLU A 223 -1.20 7.70 6.77
C GLU A 223 -0.83 7.00 5.47
N LYS A 224 -0.37 5.76 5.56
CA LYS A 224 -0.27 4.83 4.45
C LYS A 224 -1.61 4.14 4.24
N VAL A 225 -2.50 4.77 3.47
CA VAL A 225 -3.96 4.50 3.49
C VAL A 225 -4.34 3.06 3.12
N GLY A 226 -3.55 2.38 2.29
CA GLY A 226 -3.80 0.96 1.96
C GLY A 226 -3.36 -0.04 3.05
N LYS A 227 -2.60 0.43 4.04
CA LYS A 227 -1.98 -0.38 5.10
C LYS A 227 -2.36 0.07 6.52
N GLY A 228 -2.88 1.27 6.70
CA GLY A 228 -3.10 1.84 8.03
C GLY A 228 -1.82 1.99 8.87
N CYS A 229 -0.66 2.11 8.22
CA CYS A 229 0.57 2.57 8.88
C CYS A 229 0.49 4.09 9.05
N LEU A 230 0.96 4.57 10.19
CA LEU A 230 0.98 5.96 10.57
C LEU A 230 2.41 6.36 10.87
N SER A 231 2.79 7.53 10.41
CA SER A 231 4.07 8.15 10.71
C SER A 231 3.85 9.63 10.98
N HIS A 232 4.86 10.32 11.50
CA HIS A 232 4.66 11.69 11.97
C HIS A 232 5.81 12.59 11.59
N ILE A 233 5.47 13.84 11.27
CA ILE A 233 6.43 14.92 11.12
C ILE A 233 6.21 15.90 12.26
N VAL A 234 7.21 16.07 13.11
CA VAL A 234 7.21 17.01 14.23
C VAL A 234 8.11 18.19 13.88
N GLY A 235 7.50 19.34 13.64
CA GLY A 235 8.16 20.58 13.21
C GLY A 235 8.28 21.62 14.32
N SER A 236 9.43 22.28 14.41
CA SER A 236 9.63 23.47 15.22
C SER A 236 10.77 24.32 14.66
N ASP A 237 10.60 25.64 14.63
CA ASP A 237 11.62 26.62 14.21
C ASP A 237 12.29 26.27 12.86
N GLY A 238 11.47 25.90 11.88
CA GLY A 238 11.91 25.53 10.53
C GLY A 238 12.58 24.15 10.43
N GLN A 239 12.70 23.39 11.52
CA GLN A 239 13.27 22.04 11.53
C GLN A 239 12.19 20.98 11.74
N ALA A 240 12.36 19.80 11.14
CA ALA A 240 11.49 18.65 11.31
C ALA A 240 12.22 17.38 11.77
N LEU A 241 11.59 16.66 12.70
CA LEU A 241 11.84 15.27 13.05
C LEU A 241 10.78 14.41 12.36
N VAL A 242 11.18 13.36 11.65
CA VAL A 242 10.26 12.37 11.09
C VAL A 242 10.34 11.07 11.89
N ILE A 243 9.19 10.57 12.34
CA ILE A 243 9.03 9.37 13.15
C ILE A 243 8.36 8.28 12.31
N ASP A 244 8.98 7.10 12.23
CA ASP A 244 8.50 5.91 11.50
C ASP A 244 8.19 6.14 10.00
N PRO A 245 9.04 6.83 9.21
CA PRO A 245 8.72 7.13 7.81
C PRO A 245 8.55 5.85 6.97
N ASN A 246 7.51 5.82 6.15
CA ASN A 246 7.25 4.75 5.18
C ASN A 246 7.72 5.13 3.77
N TYR A 247 7.81 4.17 2.85
CA TYR A 247 8.05 4.49 1.43
C TYR A 247 6.83 5.14 0.75
N PRO A 248 7.05 6.05 -0.22
CA PRO A 248 8.36 6.58 -0.66
C PRO A 248 8.88 7.76 0.20
N PRO A 249 10.20 7.84 0.49
CA PRO A 249 10.76 8.90 1.36
C PRO A 249 10.59 10.31 0.80
N SER A 250 10.56 10.47 -0.53
CA SER A 250 10.39 11.78 -1.18
C SER A 250 9.11 12.50 -0.74
N LYS A 251 8.05 11.77 -0.40
CA LYS A 251 6.79 12.36 0.06
C LYS A 251 6.93 13.11 1.39
N TYR A 252 7.79 12.64 2.30
CA TYR A 252 8.03 13.34 3.57
C TYR A 252 8.73 14.68 3.34
N ILE A 253 9.62 14.75 2.36
CA ILE A 253 10.26 16.00 1.94
C ILE A 253 9.18 16.96 1.40
N GLU A 254 8.33 16.49 0.48
CA GLU A 254 7.21 17.29 -0.05
C GLU A 254 6.27 17.80 1.08
N PHE A 255 5.95 16.94 2.05
CA PHE A 255 5.07 17.30 3.17
C PHE A 255 5.72 18.31 4.12
N ALA A 256 7.00 18.14 4.45
CA ALA A 256 7.73 19.07 5.29
C ALA A 256 7.92 20.44 4.62
N GLU A 257 8.28 20.46 3.33
CA GLU A 257 8.50 21.69 2.56
C GLU A 257 7.22 22.53 2.43
N LYS A 258 6.06 21.88 2.27
CA LYS A 258 4.74 22.57 2.27
C LYS A 258 4.46 23.34 3.55
N GLU A 259 5.04 22.92 4.68
CA GLU A 259 4.94 23.59 5.97
C GLU A 259 6.15 24.49 6.28
N GLY A 260 7.07 24.69 5.33
CA GLY A 260 8.28 25.49 5.53
C GLY A 260 9.29 24.83 6.48
N LEU A 261 9.26 23.50 6.60
CA LEU A 261 10.12 22.72 7.48
C LEU A 261 11.21 22.01 6.68
N LYS A 262 12.41 21.93 7.27
CA LYS A 262 13.52 21.10 6.77
C LYS A 262 13.71 19.88 7.67
N ILE A 263 13.67 18.69 7.09
CA ILE A 263 13.95 17.45 7.83
C ILE A 263 15.41 17.45 8.28
N THR A 264 15.65 17.45 9.58
CA THR A 264 17.00 17.40 10.18
C THR A 264 17.22 16.13 11.01
N LYS A 265 16.15 15.41 11.36
CA LYS A 265 16.21 14.18 12.14
C LYS A 265 15.18 13.17 11.65
N VAL A 266 15.56 11.89 11.72
CA VAL A 266 14.68 10.76 11.39
C VAL A 266 14.86 9.68 12.43
N ILE A 267 13.77 9.05 12.86
CA ILE A 267 13.79 8.04 13.91
C ILE A 267 12.76 6.95 13.65
N ASP A 268 13.10 5.71 13.99
CA ASP A 268 12.10 4.63 14.13
C ASP A 268 11.85 4.34 15.61
N THR A 269 10.59 4.12 15.96
CA THR A 269 10.15 3.69 17.30
C THR A 269 10.60 2.28 17.63
N HIS A 270 10.69 1.41 16.62
CA HIS A 270 11.07 0.00 16.77
C HIS A 270 11.48 -0.62 15.42
N GLN A 271 11.97 -1.86 15.44
CA GLN A 271 12.18 -2.65 14.23
C GLN A 271 10.87 -3.16 13.63
N HIS A 272 10.32 -2.37 12.71
CA HIS A 272 9.12 -2.68 11.92
C HIS A 272 9.23 -4.04 11.22
N ALA A 273 8.11 -4.76 11.17
CA ALA A 273 8.03 -6.11 10.61
C ALA A 273 6.96 -6.27 9.52
N ASP A 274 6.14 -5.26 9.30
CA ASP A 274 5.00 -5.24 8.40
C ASP A 274 5.21 -4.31 7.19
N HIS A 275 6.14 -3.36 7.31
CA HIS A 275 6.55 -2.42 6.28
C HIS A 275 8.07 -2.17 6.30
N VAL A 276 8.60 -1.75 5.14
CA VAL A 276 9.99 -1.34 5.01
C VAL A 276 10.09 0.11 5.49
N SER A 277 10.93 0.35 6.49
CA SER A 277 11.21 1.70 6.98
C SER A 277 11.97 2.48 5.92
N ALA A 278 11.50 3.69 5.61
CA ALA A 278 12.20 4.63 4.76
C ALA A 278 13.20 5.51 5.55
N ALA A 279 13.44 5.22 6.83
CA ALA A 279 14.20 6.09 7.72
C ALA A 279 15.63 6.31 7.24
N LYS A 280 16.31 5.23 6.82
CA LYS A 280 17.68 5.28 6.32
C LYS A 280 17.79 6.08 5.03
N GLU A 281 16.91 5.82 4.07
CA GLU A 281 16.89 6.47 2.76
C GLU A 281 16.51 7.94 2.91
N LEU A 282 15.51 8.26 3.73
CA LEU A 282 15.12 9.63 4.05
C LEU A 282 16.26 10.40 4.72
N ALA A 283 16.92 9.80 5.73
CA ALA A 283 18.06 10.42 6.41
C ALA A 283 19.21 10.70 5.43
N LYS A 284 19.50 9.75 4.53
CA LYS A 284 20.52 9.91 3.50
C LYS A 284 20.19 11.04 2.51
N ILE A 285 18.96 11.09 1.99
CA ILE A 285 18.54 12.11 0.99
C ILE A 285 18.54 13.51 1.60
N THR A 286 18.17 13.63 2.88
CA THR A 286 18.04 14.93 3.58
C THR A 286 19.31 15.33 4.35
N ASN A 287 20.31 14.45 4.44
CA ASN A 287 21.46 14.58 5.34
C ASN A 287 21.03 14.81 6.80
N ALA A 288 19.93 14.15 7.20
CA ALA A 288 19.40 14.20 8.56
C ALA A 288 20.09 13.19 9.47
N GLU A 289 20.05 13.46 10.76
CA GLU A 289 20.55 12.53 11.78
C GLU A 289 19.56 11.37 11.93
N LEU A 290 20.05 10.14 11.78
CA LEU A 290 19.26 8.92 11.95
C LEU A 290 19.40 8.40 13.38
N TYR A 291 18.28 8.12 14.04
CA TYR A 291 18.24 7.61 15.40
C TYR A 291 17.54 6.26 15.46
N PHE A 292 18.11 5.31 16.21
CA PHE A 292 17.46 4.04 16.54
C PHE A 292 17.69 3.65 18.00
N SER A 293 16.83 2.77 18.50
CA SER A 293 16.89 2.22 19.85
C SER A 293 18.24 1.58 20.17
N ALA A 294 18.84 1.94 21.30
CA ALA A 294 20.05 1.33 21.84
C ALA A 294 19.82 -0.14 22.29
N LYS A 295 18.56 -0.55 22.44
CA LYS A 295 18.15 -1.89 22.92
C LYS A 295 17.99 -2.91 21.79
N GLU A 296 18.19 -2.50 20.54
CA GLU A 296 18.10 -3.35 19.35
C GLU A 296 19.35 -3.24 18.48
N GLU A 297 19.64 -4.30 17.73
CA GLU A 297 20.79 -4.34 16.84
C GLU A 297 20.44 -3.91 15.41
N TYR A 298 21.21 -2.97 14.89
CA TYR A 298 21.14 -2.49 13.51
C TYR A 298 22.54 -2.55 12.86
N LYS A 299 22.59 -2.88 11.57
CA LYS A 299 23.79 -2.87 10.71
C LYS A 299 23.84 -1.62 9.82
N ILE A 300 23.24 -0.54 10.31
CA ILE A 300 23.14 0.76 9.66
C ILE A 300 23.86 1.76 10.56
N GLU A 301 24.55 2.75 10.01
CA GLU A 301 25.11 3.84 10.80
C GLU A 301 23.98 4.74 11.33
N HIS A 302 23.92 4.92 12.65
CA HIS A 302 22.87 5.67 13.34
C HIS A 302 23.36 6.16 14.71
N LYS A 303 22.68 7.16 15.26
CA LYS A 303 22.77 7.55 16.67
C LYS A 303 21.86 6.65 17.50
N LYS A 304 22.36 6.19 18.63
CA LYS A 304 21.59 5.37 19.56
C LYS A 304 20.81 6.24 20.54
N VAL A 305 19.59 5.83 20.88
CA VAL A 305 18.77 6.45 21.92
C VAL A 305 18.34 5.44 22.97
N ASP A 306 18.32 5.85 24.24
CA ASP A 306 17.90 5.06 25.38
C ASP A 306 16.86 5.82 26.24
N ASP A 307 16.31 5.16 27.25
CA ASP A 307 15.35 5.74 28.19
C ASP A 307 15.88 7.01 28.84
N GLY A 308 15.10 8.09 28.79
CA GLY A 308 15.45 9.38 29.38
C GLY A 308 16.28 10.31 28.49
N ASP A 309 16.77 9.85 27.34
CA ASP A 309 17.46 10.72 26.38
C ASP A 309 16.55 11.85 25.88
N VAL A 310 17.16 12.97 25.47
CA VAL A 310 16.46 14.13 24.92
C VAL A 310 17.02 14.50 23.56
N ILE A 311 16.16 14.47 22.55
CA ILE A 311 16.46 14.91 21.18
C ILE A 311 15.88 16.31 20.99
N HIS A 312 16.65 17.21 20.39
CA HIS A 312 16.20 18.60 20.15
C HIS A 312 15.72 18.78 18.72
N ILE A 313 14.56 19.43 18.54
CA ILE A 313 14.06 19.85 17.23
C ILE A 313 13.58 21.30 17.30
N GLY A 314 14.26 22.21 16.61
CA GLY A 314 14.02 23.65 16.77
C GLY A 314 14.09 24.09 18.23
N LYS A 315 12.99 24.63 18.75
CA LYS A 315 12.83 25.05 20.16
C LYS A 315 12.25 23.96 21.06
N LYS A 316 11.95 22.78 20.52
CA LYS A 316 11.26 21.69 21.21
C LYS A 316 12.23 20.60 21.65
N GLN A 317 11.87 19.95 22.74
CA GLN A 317 12.57 18.79 23.28
C GLN A 317 11.69 17.55 23.10
N VAL A 318 12.31 16.46 22.68
CA VAL A 318 11.68 15.16 22.48
C VAL A 318 12.32 14.19 23.46
N ARG A 319 11.60 13.85 24.52
CA ARG A 319 12.05 12.92 25.56
C ARG A 319 11.77 11.48 25.14
N VAL A 320 12.75 10.61 25.30
CA VAL A 320 12.66 9.18 24.96
C VAL A 320 12.19 8.40 26.18
N ILE A 321 11.23 7.49 25.98
CA ILE A 321 10.77 6.52 26.99
C ILE A 321 10.94 5.13 26.38
N HIS A 322 11.66 4.23 27.06
CA HIS A 322 11.73 2.83 26.66
C HIS A 322 10.42 2.12 26.97
N THR A 323 9.78 1.57 25.95
CA THR A 323 8.44 0.97 26.04
C THR A 323 8.43 -0.44 25.46
N PRO A 324 9.17 -1.40 26.07
CA PRO A 324 9.24 -2.76 25.57
C PRO A 324 7.88 -3.45 25.64
N GLY A 325 7.67 -4.38 24.73
CA GLY A 325 6.47 -5.21 24.67
C GLY A 325 6.20 -5.71 23.27
N HIS A 326 5.97 -4.80 22.33
CA HIS A 326 5.87 -5.18 20.91
C HIS A 326 7.22 -5.70 20.37
N THR A 327 8.29 -4.94 20.65
CA THR A 327 9.67 -5.40 20.52
C THR A 327 10.45 -5.09 21.79
N ALA A 328 11.63 -5.71 21.96
CA ALA A 328 12.52 -5.42 23.09
C ALA A 328 13.04 -3.97 23.06
N GLY A 329 13.18 -3.38 21.87
CA GLY A 329 13.69 -2.02 21.70
C GLY A 329 12.65 -0.96 21.40
N SER A 330 11.36 -1.27 21.53
CA SER A 330 10.28 -0.31 21.31
C SER A 330 10.45 0.94 22.20
N MET A 331 10.31 2.11 21.60
CA MET A 331 10.45 3.43 22.22
C MET A 331 9.21 4.29 21.99
N THR A 332 8.90 5.13 22.97
CA THR A 332 7.91 6.21 22.87
C THR A 332 8.61 7.56 22.93
N PHE A 333 8.26 8.48 22.03
CA PHE A 333 8.83 9.82 21.97
C PHE A 333 7.82 10.85 22.46
N VAL A 334 8.19 11.70 23.41
CA VAL A 334 7.28 12.66 24.05
C VAL A 334 7.73 14.11 23.83
N VAL A 335 6.83 14.95 23.33
CA VAL A 335 7.04 16.37 23.04
C VAL A 335 6.17 17.22 23.95
N ASP A 336 6.79 18.17 24.65
CA ASP A 336 6.15 19.10 25.60
C ASP A 336 5.25 18.41 26.66
N ASP A 337 5.51 17.14 26.98
CA ASP A 337 4.68 16.27 27.84
C ASP A 337 3.19 16.14 27.41
N LYS A 338 2.85 16.65 26.24
CA LYS A 338 1.48 16.74 25.70
C LYS A 338 1.23 15.84 24.51
N TYR A 339 2.28 15.48 23.78
CA TYR A 339 2.19 14.66 22.58
C TYR A 339 3.17 13.50 22.71
N ALA A 340 2.68 12.26 22.60
CA ALA A 340 3.48 11.06 22.65
C ALA A 340 3.32 10.27 21.36
N PHE A 341 4.41 9.69 20.84
CA PHE A 341 4.41 8.82 19.67
C PHE A 341 4.75 7.41 20.15
N SER A 342 3.74 6.55 20.27
CA SER A 342 3.82 5.29 21.03
C SER A 342 4.40 4.10 20.26
N GLY A 343 4.69 4.27 18.97
CA GLY A 343 5.05 3.15 18.12
C GLY A 343 3.90 2.13 18.06
N ASP A 344 4.30 0.86 18.09
CA ASP A 344 3.39 -0.27 18.22
C ASP A 344 3.14 -0.68 19.67
N THR A 345 3.27 0.23 20.63
CA THR A 345 2.99 -0.09 22.05
C THR A 345 1.51 0.03 22.38
N LEU A 346 0.90 1.18 22.06
CA LEU A 346 -0.49 1.51 22.37
C LEU A 346 -1.15 2.14 21.15
N PHE A 347 -2.28 1.56 20.74
CA PHE A 347 -3.10 2.00 19.61
C PHE A 347 -4.38 2.70 20.06
N VAL A 348 -5.20 3.16 19.11
CA VAL A 348 -6.49 3.81 19.41
C VAL A 348 -7.45 2.82 20.07
N GLU A 349 -7.49 1.62 19.55
CA GLU A 349 -8.45 0.57 19.86
C GLU A 349 -7.86 -0.63 20.61
N SER A 350 -6.53 -0.71 20.72
CA SER A 350 -5.84 -1.92 21.18
C SER A 350 -4.37 -1.63 21.54
N VAL A 351 -3.56 -2.69 21.58
CA VAL A 351 -2.12 -2.69 21.86
C VAL A 351 -1.38 -3.50 20.79
N GLY A 352 -0.06 -3.32 20.70
CA GLY A 352 0.79 -4.10 19.80
C GLY A 352 0.83 -5.57 20.14
N ARG A 353 1.02 -6.41 19.14
CA ARG A 353 1.21 -7.85 19.37
C ARG A 353 2.66 -8.17 19.78
N PRO A 354 2.90 -9.00 20.81
CA PRO A 354 4.24 -9.45 21.18
C PRO A 354 4.72 -10.71 20.42
N ASP A 355 3.87 -11.30 19.57
CA ASP A 355 4.04 -12.65 18.99
C ASP A 355 4.95 -12.71 17.75
N LEU A 356 5.44 -11.56 17.28
CA LEU A 356 6.38 -11.48 16.16
C LEU A 356 7.81 -11.91 16.53
N ARG A 357 8.04 -12.37 17.77
CA ARG A 357 9.32 -12.84 18.31
C ARG A 357 9.11 -14.09 19.18
N ASP A 358 10.19 -14.80 19.49
CA ASP A 358 10.12 -16.15 20.10
C ASP A 358 9.80 -16.14 21.62
N LYS A 359 9.63 -14.97 22.26
CA LYS A 359 9.45 -14.77 23.70
C LYS A 359 8.10 -14.10 24.06
N VAL A 360 7.01 -14.63 23.50
CA VAL A 360 5.68 -13.99 23.51
C VAL A 360 5.17 -13.65 24.92
N GLU A 361 5.32 -14.55 25.89
CA GLU A 361 4.86 -14.34 27.28
C GLU A 361 5.63 -13.23 28.00
N GLU A 362 6.96 -13.22 27.87
CA GLU A 362 7.84 -12.18 28.44
C GLU A 362 7.45 -10.81 27.87
N PHE A 363 7.27 -10.75 26.56
CA PHE A 363 6.93 -9.53 25.85
C PHE A 363 5.50 -9.05 26.13
N ALA A 364 4.53 -9.96 26.31
CA ALA A 364 3.19 -9.62 26.77
C ALA A 364 3.22 -9.03 28.20
N SER A 365 4.04 -9.61 29.09
CA SER A 365 4.23 -9.11 30.44
C SER A 365 4.87 -7.71 30.44
N ASP A 366 5.88 -7.49 29.61
CA ASP A 366 6.54 -6.19 29.45
C ASP A 366 5.59 -5.15 28.86
N LEU A 367 4.79 -5.52 27.86
CA LEU A 367 3.78 -4.66 27.25
C LEU A 367 2.77 -4.17 28.30
N HIS A 368 2.24 -5.08 29.12
CA HIS A 368 1.34 -4.74 30.22
C HIS A 368 1.98 -3.72 31.17
N ASP A 369 3.22 -3.98 31.61
CA ASP A 369 3.93 -3.11 32.53
C ASP A 369 4.22 -1.74 31.93
N THR A 370 4.67 -1.71 30.68
CA THR A 370 4.90 -0.49 29.90
C THR A 370 3.64 0.38 29.86
N ILE A 371 2.49 -0.20 29.51
CA ILE A 371 1.24 0.54 29.41
C ILE A 371 0.83 1.08 30.78
N HIS A 372 0.75 0.24 31.81
CA HIS A 372 0.22 0.61 33.12
C HIS A 372 1.15 1.51 33.95
N LYS A 373 2.46 1.30 33.84
CA LYS A 373 3.46 2.00 34.66
C LYS A 373 4.05 3.23 33.95
N LYS A 374 3.97 3.32 32.62
CA LYS A 374 4.52 4.45 31.86
C LYS A 374 3.42 5.22 31.10
N LEU A 375 2.78 4.61 30.10
CA LEU A 375 1.88 5.36 29.19
C LEU A 375 0.61 5.86 29.88
N LEU A 376 -0.04 5.05 30.72
CA LEU A 376 -1.23 5.46 31.48
C LEU A 376 -0.93 6.40 32.66
N LYS A 377 0.35 6.69 32.92
CA LYS A 377 0.84 7.66 33.92
C LYS A 377 1.17 9.03 33.33
N LEU A 378 1.13 9.17 32.00
CA LEU A 378 1.14 10.47 31.34
C LEU A 378 -0.10 11.29 31.74
N GLU A 379 -0.09 12.59 31.49
CA GLU A 379 -1.25 13.45 31.76
C GLU A 379 -2.50 12.93 31.03
N SER A 380 -3.67 13.03 31.66
CA SER A 380 -4.88 12.34 31.17
C SER A 380 -5.29 12.73 29.74
N ASN A 381 -4.92 13.93 29.32
CA ASN A 381 -5.19 14.52 28.01
C ASN A 381 -3.97 14.52 27.07
N THR A 382 -2.83 13.91 27.45
CA THR A 382 -1.71 13.71 26.53
C THR A 382 -2.21 12.97 25.29
N MET A 383 -2.00 13.55 24.11
CA MET A 383 -2.35 12.91 22.84
C MET A 383 -1.28 11.88 22.49
N ILE A 384 -1.70 10.62 22.38
CA ILE A 384 -0.83 9.50 22.05
C ILE A 384 -1.12 9.08 20.61
N PHE A 385 -0.14 9.29 19.73
CA PHE A 385 -0.16 8.97 18.33
C PHE A 385 0.49 7.59 18.09
N PRO A 386 -0.26 6.60 17.59
CA PRO A 386 0.30 5.30 17.25
C PRO A 386 0.95 5.28 15.87
N THR A 387 1.70 4.20 15.59
CA THR A 387 2.28 3.91 14.26
C THR A 387 1.38 3.01 13.40
N HIS A 388 0.29 2.49 13.95
CA HIS A 388 -0.73 1.75 13.20
C HIS A 388 -2.14 2.02 13.73
N HIS A 389 -3.13 1.79 12.87
CA HIS A 389 -4.53 1.61 13.28
C HIS A 389 -5.12 0.36 12.62
N GLY A 390 -6.11 -0.25 13.27
CA GLY A 390 -6.86 -1.38 12.74
C GLY A 390 -7.81 -0.99 11.59
N GLU A 391 -8.32 -2.02 10.91
CA GLU A 391 -9.35 -1.88 9.89
C GLU A 391 -10.66 -1.38 10.53
N GLY A 392 -11.32 -0.41 9.89
CA GLY A 392 -12.60 0.13 10.35
C GLY A 392 -12.52 1.13 11.51
N ILE A 393 -11.31 1.38 12.05
CA ILE A 393 -11.11 2.42 13.05
C ILE A 393 -11.32 3.79 12.41
N LYS A 394 -12.16 4.61 13.06
CA LYS A 394 -12.46 5.95 12.60
C LYS A 394 -11.44 6.93 13.17
N SER A 395 -10.84 7.71 12.29
CA SER A 395 -10.10 8.91 12.64
C SER A 395 -11.05 10.04 13.08
N THR A 396 -10.47 11.14 13.55
CA THR A 396 -11.20 12.41 13.71
C THR A 396 -11.72 12.93 12.37
N GLU A 397 -12.55 13.98 12.40
CA GLU A 397 -13.03 14.67 11.19
C GLU A 397 -11.89 15.15 10.27
N ASN A 398 -10.71 15.42 10.83
CA ASN A 398 -9.52 15.84 10.10
C ASN A 398 -8.60 14.68 9.71
N GLY A 399 -9.06 13.44 9.85
CA GLY A 399 -8.28 12.25 9.46
C GLY A 399 -7.10 11.97 10.38
N ILE A 400 -7.21 12.28 11.68
CA ILE A 400 -6.17 12.02 12.68
C ILE A 400 -6.55 10.85 13.58
N PHE A 401 -5.60 9.94 13.80
CA PHE A 401 -5.69 8.82 14.73
C PHE A 401 -4.85 9.11 15.98
N TYR A 402 -5.49 9.13 17.14
CA TYR A 402 -4.81 9.25 18.42
C TYR A 402 -5.69 8.67 19.53
N THR A 403 -5.07 8.38 20.68
CA THR A 403 -5.76 8.10 21.95
C THR A 403 -5.24 9.02 23.05
N THR A 404 -5.80 8.92 24.24
CA THR A 404 -5.26 9.56 25.45
C THR A 404 -5.21 8.53 26.56
N PRO A 405 -4.44 8.74 27.65
CA PRO A 405 -4.51 7.87 28.81
C PRO A 405 -5.94 7.70 29.36
N GLU A 406 -6.79 8.73 29.28
CA GLU A 406 -8.19 8.64 29.66
C GLU A 406 -9.02 7.74 28.73
N MET A 407 -8.81 7.82 27.41
CA MET A 407 -9.48 6.96 26.44
C MET A 407 -8.99 5.51 26.53
N ALA A 408 -7.67 5.31 26.61
CA ALA A 408 -7.05 3.99 26.68
C ALA A 408 -7.51 3.19 27.91
N LYS A 409 -7.72 3.84 29.07
CA LYS A 409 -8.27 3.19 30.27
C LYS A 409 -9.67 2.59 30.09
N LYS A 410 -10.38 2.89 29.00
CA LYS A 410 -11.68 2.31 28.67
C LYS A 410 -11.57 1.04 27.82
N LEU A 411 -10.36 0.66 27.41
CA LEU A 411 -10.13 -0.57 26.67
C LEU A 411 -10.24 -1.75 27.62
N ALA A 412 -11.22 -2.63 27.38
CA ALA A 412 -11.47 -3.80 28.23
C ALA A 412 -10.22 -4.70 28.41
N LEU A 413 -9.33 -4.72 27.42
CA LEU A 413 -8.06 -5.44 27.49
C LEU A 413 -7.15 -4.91 28.62
N LEU A 414 -7.20 -3.61 28.92
CA LEU A 414 -6.38 -2.96 29.94
C LEU A 414 -7.00 -3.01 31.35
N ASP A 415 -8.25 -3.47 31.48
CA ASP A 415 -8.88 -3.73 32.79
C ASP A 415 -8.52 -5.10 33.37
N LEU A 416 -7.93 -5.98 32.55
CA LEU A 416 -7.51 -7.31 32.96
C LEU A 416 -6.35 -7.25 33.96
N SER A 417 -6.27 -8.23 34.86
CA SER A 417 -5.04 -8.45 35.62
C SER A 417 -3.88 -8.80 34.68
N LYS A 418 -2.63 -8.61 35.13
CA LYS A 418 -1.45 -8.91 34.31
C LYS A 418 -1.44 -10.35 33.78
N GLU A 419 -1.84 -11.31 34.60
CA GLU A 419 -1.91 -12.72 34.21
C GLU A 419 -2.99 -12.97 33.14
N GLU A 420 -4.19 -12.40 33.34
CA GLU A 420 -5.28 -12.49 32.36
C GLU A 420 -4.92 -11.80 31.04
N PHE A 421 -4.26 -10.65 31.09
CA PHE A 421 -3.74 -9.94 29.92
C PHE A 421 -2.77 -10.82 29.14
N VAL A 422 -1.74 -11.37 29.80
CA VAL A 422 -0.73 -12.22 29.16
C VAL A 422 -1.40 -13.44 28.50
N ASN A 423 -2.28 -14.12 29.24
CA ASN A 423 -3.01 -15.28 28.71
C ASN A 423 -3.88 -14.91 27.49
N LYS A 424 -4.59 -13.78 27.55
CA LYS A 424 -5.41 -13.30 26.43
C LYS A 424 -4.54 -12.99 25.22
N VAL A 425 -3.48 -12.22 25.39
CA VAL A 425 -2.57 -11.81 24.31
C VAL A 425 -1.88 -13.01 23.65
N VAL A 426 -1.38 -13.96 24.45
CA VAL A 426 -0.71 -15.17 23.94
C VAL A 426 -1.70 -16.09 23.20
N SER A 427 -2.97 -16.11 23.59
CA SER A 427 -4.00 -16.93 22.92
C SER A 427 -4.38 -16.44 21.52
N ILE A 428 -3.99 -15.23 21.14
CA ILE A 428 -4.38 -14.61 19.87
C ILE A 428 -3.48 -15.12 18.75
N THR A 429 -4.03 -16.03 17.95
CA THR A 429 -3.36 -16.61 16.78
C THR A 429 -3.63 -15.76 15.54
N THR A 430 -2.95 -14.61 15.43
CA THR A 430 -3.00 -13.84 14.17
C THR A 430 -1.85 -14.27 13.27
N PRO A 431 -2.08 -14.59 11.98
CA PRO A 431 -0.98 -14.90 11.07
C PRO A 431 0.05 -13.78 11.01
N ARG A 432 1.34 -14.12 10.94
CA ARG A 432 2.39 -13.11 10.73
C ARG A 432 2.22 -12.44 9.35
N PRO A 433 2.72 -11.20 9.15
CA PRO A 433 2.80 -10.61 7.81
C PRO A 433 3.61 -11.51 6.87
N MET A 434 3.22 -11.62 5.60
CA MET A 434 3.79 -12.60 4.66
C MET A 434 5.32 -12.52 4.53
N ASN A 435 5.85 -11.29 4.46
CA ASN A 435 7.27 -11.03 4.23
C ASN A 435 8.02 -10.54 5.47
N TYR A 436 7.46 -10.72 6.67
CA TYR A 436 7.99 -10.10 7.89
C TYR A 436 9.48 -10.37 8.13
N SER A 437 9.94 -11.60 7.84
CA SER A 437 11.33 -11.99 8.05
C SER A 437 12.30 -11.29 7.09
N ILE A 438 11.86 -10.99 5.86
CA ILE A 438 12.64 -10.22 4.88
C ILE A 438 12.64 -8.75 5.28
N ILE A 439 11.47 -8.21 5.62
CA ILE A 439 11.31 -6.82 6.06
C ILE A 439 12.20 -6.51 7.27
N ILE A 440 12.19 -7.35 8.31
CA ILE A 440 13.07 -7.19 9.48
C ILE A 440 14.55 -7.18 9.06
N LYS A 441 14.94 -8.05 8.12
CA LYS A 441 16.33 -8.09 7.63
C LYS A 441 16.72 -6.83 6.87
N VAL A 442 15.81 -6.28 6.05
CA VAL A 442 16.00 -5.00 5.35
C VAL A 442 16.12 -3.86 6.37
N ASN A 443 15.17 -3.74 7.29
CA ASN A 443 15.12 -2.66 8.28
C ASN A 443 16.33 -2.70 9.23
N LYS A 444 16.86 -3.89 9.53
CA LYS A 444 18.14 -4.05 10.25
C LYS A 444 19.37 -3.68 9.43
N GLY A 445 19.26 -3.51 8.12
CA GLY A 445 20.40 -3.33 7.21
C GLY A 445 21.22 -4.60 6.98
N THR A 446 20.68 -5.78 7.28
CA THR A 446 21.37 -7.07 7.03
C THR A 446 21.31 -7.50 5.57
N ILE A 447 20.33 -7.02 4.83
CA ILE A 447 20.22 -7.16 3.38
C ILE A 447 19.92 -5.78 2.77
N PRO A 448 20.41 -5.48 1.55
CA PRO A 448 20.09 -4.22 0.89
C PRO A 448 18.61 -4.19 0.49
N ILE A 449 18.03 -2.98 0.46
CA ILE A 449 16.73 -2.73 -0.14
C ILE A 449 16.88 -2.53 -1.64
N ILE A 450 15.94 -3.09 -2.41
CA ILE A 450 15.68 -2.77 -3.81
C ILE A 450 14.35 -2.03 -3.80
N GLU A 451 14.37 -0.71 -4.00
CA GLU A 451 13.18 0.15 -3.78
C GLU A 451 11.98 -0.30 -4.65
N GLU A 452 12.24 -0.79 -5.85
CA GLU A 452 11.21 -1.30 -6.77
C GLU A 452 10.47 -2.52 -6.21
N GLN A 453 11.04 -3.23 -5.24
CA GLN A 453 10.44 -4.41 -4.59
C GLN A 453 9.62 -4.05 -3.35
N VAL A 454 9.72 -2.83 -2.83
CA VAL A 454 8.98 -2.40 -1.61
C VAL A 454 7.47 -2.65 -1.75
N PRO A 455 6.79 -2.28 -2.86
CA PRO A 455 5.35 -2.54 -3.01
C PRO A 455 4.96 -4.02 -2.85
N ASP A 456 5.83 -4.93 -3.32
CA ASP A 456 5.59 -6.37 -3.24
C ASP A 456 5.93 -6.94 -1.87
N LEU A 457 7.01 -6.46 -1.25
CA LEU A 457 7.39 -6.83 0.11
C LEU A 457 6.28 -6.48 1.11
N GLU A 458 5.63 -5.34 0.90
CA GLU A 458 4.57 -4.85 1.78
C GLU A 458 3.17 -5.30 1.36
N MET A 459 3.01 -6.20 0.39
CA MET A 459 1.68 -6.65 -0.02
C MET A 459 0.98 -7.43 1.11
N GLY A 460 -0.32 -7.17 1.30
CA GLY A 460 -1.16 -7.81 2.31
C GLY A 460 -1.69 -6.86 3.39
N PRO A 461 -2.55 -7.36 4.29
CA PRO A 461 -3.19 -6.54 5.33
C PRO A 461 -2.21 -6.09 6.42
N ASN A 462 -2.64 -5.09 7.19
CA ASN A 462 -2.04 -4.76 8.48
C ASN A 462 -2.28 -5.91 9.47
N ARG A 463 -1.22 -6.33 10.17
CA ARG A 463 -1.30 -7.34 11.22
C ARG A 463 -0.41 -6.92 12.40
N CYS A 464 -0.53 -5.69 12.89
CA CYS A 464 0.26 -5.20 14.03
C CYS A 464 -0.56 -5.08 15.33
N SER A 465 -1.89 -4.90 15.23
CA SER A 465 -2.78 -4.83 16.39
C SER A 465 -3.29 -6.18 16.86
N ILE A 466 -3.56 -6.27 18.16
CA ILE A 466 -4.35 -7.34 18.77
C ILE A 466 -5.83 -7.10 18.46
N GLN A 467 -6.47 -8.01 17.74
CA GLN A 467 -7.92 -7.92 17.53
C GLN A 467 -8.67 -8.31 18.81
N SER A 468 -9.51 -7.42 19.31
CA SER A 468 -10.48 -7.73 20.36
C SER A 468 -11.52 -8.69 19.76
N SER A 469 -11.54 -9.93 20.24
CA SER A 469 -12.53 -10.95 19.84
C SER A 469 -13.94 -10.50 20.19
#